data_AF-A0AA38I551-F1
#
_entry.id   AF-A0AA38I551-F1
#
_cell.length_a   1.000
_cell.length_b   1.000
_cell.length_c   1.000
_cell.angle_alpha   90.00
_cell.angle_beta   90.00
_cell.angle_gamma   90.00
#
_symmetry.space_group_name_H-M   'P 1'
#
loop_
_entity.id
_entity.type
_entity.pdbx_description
1 polymer ?
#
loop_
_entity_poly.entity_id
_entity_poly.type
_entity_poly.pdbx_seq_one_letter_code
_entity_poly.pdbx_strand_id
1 'polypeptide(L)'
;MTNVPAYNFNINIFILRCFGLYHDEKPSRLTKIWSYSLFFSCVLVSLLAFVQVLTEKNKDFTQLTQVLLFAAHGLTGCLKLSSFLIMGPRIKKCMQFFQKRPFVAIDDEEKRILEDCFKVCRRNVHAFGSFMVLVEVGWNFPPLFSEEYRLPMNVWLPYEHASSRLRFYTTYCYIAAVCIYLGFGSSMLEPLIGNLSYHATSQFKLLKHNLINVVEDETEKLGNSSVVRHEKLFHRLKQCVLQHQEILYFIDEFEHCFSWSAFAQIAADTTGLCFCCVGLIMVPFPSVESTMFVICYTGQIFQVLFYCHYGTLLYEENNGLITAIYMSSWLDCDVRLKKMLLVIMERSKAPIFLTAGKVLNLTYGTCLSVVKASCSLVSIIKQI
;
A
#
# COMPACT_ATOMS: atom_id res chain seq x y z
N MET A 1 25.68 -15.52 9.90
CA MET A 1 24.92 -14.32 9.51
C MET A 1 23.72 -14.77 8.70
N THR A 2 22.59 -14.89 9.38
CA THR A 2 21.33 -15.46 8.87
C THR A 2 20.71 -14.55 7.81
N ASN A 3 20.15 -15.15 6.75
CA ASN A 3 19.38 -14.50 5.69
C ASN A 3 18.02 -13.97 6.23
N VAL A 4 18.05 -13.08 7.22
CA VAL A 4 16.85 -12.53 7.88
C VAL A 4 15.96 -11.69 6.95
N PRO A 5 16.45 -10.88 5.98
CA PRO A 5 15.57 -9.90 5.34
C PRO A 5 14.81 -10.42 4.10
N ALA A 6 15.28 -11.49 3.42
CA ALA A 6 14.47 -12.16 2.40
C ALA A 6 13.18 -12.75 3.03
N TYR A 7 13.24 -13.14 4.31
CA TYR A 7 12.12 -13.71 5.05
C TYR A 7 10.94 -12.76 5.27
N ASN A 8 11.18 -11.45 5.32
CA ASN A 8 10.15 -10.47 5.71
C ASN A 8 9.11 -10.19 4.63
N PHE A 9 9.54 -10.20 3.37
CA PHE A 9 8.62 -10.08 2.26
C PHE A 9 8.17 -11.44 1.71
N ASN A 10 8.56 -12.58 2.31
CA ASN A 10 8.21 -13.90 1.77
C ASN A 10 6.70 -14.09 1.55
N ILE A 11 5.86 -13.60 2.47
CA ILE A 11 4.40 -13.71 2.30
C ILE A 11 3.94 -12.82 1.14
N ASN A 12 4.41 -11.56 1.07
CA ASN A 12 4.11 -10.66 -0.04
C ASN A 12 4.60 -11.23 -1.38
N ILE A 13 5.83 -11.74 -1.44
CA ILE A 13 6.44 -12.37 -2.62
C ILE A 13 5.66 -13.62 -3.02
N PHE A 14 5.29 -14.46 -2.06
CA PHE A 14 4.49 -15.66 -2.30
C PHE A 14 3.15 -15.29 -2.92
N ILE A 15 2.45 -14.32 -2.34
CA ILE A 15 1.20 -13.79 -2.89
C ILE A 15 1.43 -13.26 -4.31
N LEU A 16 2.40 -12.37 -4.52
CA LEU A 16 2.69 -11.83 -5.85
C LEU A 16 3.05 -12.91 -6.87
N ARG A 17 3.72 -13.99 -6.46
CA ARG A 17 4.00 -15.16 -7.33
C ARG A 17 2.72 -15.92 -7.67
N CYS A 18 1.84 -16.15 -6.70
CA CYS A 18 0.52 -16.75 -6.89
C CYS A 18 -0.41 -15.90 -7.78
N PHE A 19 -0.11 -14.62 -7.99
CA PHE A 19 -0.83 -13.74 -8.90
C PHE A 19 -0.06 -13.39 -10.18
N GLY A 20 1.13 -13.99 -10.39
CA GLY A 20 1.95 -13.77 -11.60
C GLY A 20 2.56 -12.37 -11.69
N LEU A 21 2.58 -11.62 -10.59
CA LEU A 21 3.09 -10.25 -10.51
C LEU A 21 4.57 -10.18 -10.13
N TYR A 22 5.10 -11.25 -9.55
CA TYR A 22 6.52 -11.36 -9.23
C TYR A 22 7.19 -12.47 -10.02
N HIS A 23 8.27 -12.11 -10.72
CA HIS A 23 9.07 -13.00 -11.54
C HIS A 23 10.49 -13.09 -10.97
N ASP A 24 11.04 -14.30 -10.92
CA ASP A 24 12.46 -14.50 -10.60
C ASP A 24 13.34 -13.89 -11.70
N GLU A 25 14.65 -13.71 -11.46
CA GLU A 25 15.58 -13.02 -12.38
C GLU A 25 15.61 -13.61 -13.79
N LYS A 26 15.26 -14.90 -13.91
CA LYS A 26 15.06 -15.61 -15.17
C LYS A 26 13.69 -16.28 -15.14
N PRO A 27 12.61 -15.56 -15.46
CA PRO A 27 11.29 -16.16 -15.47
C PRO A 27 11.16 -17.14 -16.63
N SER A 28 10.57 -18.30 -16.35
CA SER A 28 10.24 -19.27 -17.40
C SER A 28 9.24 -18.66 -18.39
N ARG A 29 9.24 -19.12 -19.65
CA ARG A 29 8.27 -18.63 -20.64
C ARG A 29 6.82 -18.89 -20.19
N LEU A 30 6.59 -19.98 -19.47
CA LEU A 30 5.28 -20.36 -18.94
C LEU A 30 4.75 -19.36 -17.90
N THR A 31 5.60 -18.89 -16.97
CA THR A 31 5.14 -17.92 -15.95
C THR A 31 4.76 -16.58 -16.56
N LYS A 32 5.51 -16.12 -17.58
CA LYS A 32 5.13 -14.92 -18.34
C LYS A 32 3.80 -15.09 -19.06
N ILE A 33 3.62 -16.20 -19.79
CA ILE A 33 2.37 -16.47 -20.53
C ILE A 33 1.19 -16.48 -19.56
N TRP A 34 1.34 -17.13 -18.41
CA TRP A 34 0.30 -17.19 -17.40
C TRP A 34 -0.01 -15.80 -16.79
N SER A 35 1.00 -15.00 -16.45
CA SER A 35 0.83 -13.63 -15.95
C SER A 35 0.09 -12.73 -16.95
N TYR A 36 0.52 -12.73 -18.21
CA TYR A 36 -0.16 -11.97 -19.27
C TYR A 36 -1.58 -12.48 -19.51
N SER A 37 -1.79 -13.80 -19.50
CA SER A 37 -3.12 -14.38 -19.66
C SER A 37 -4.07 -13.91 -18.57
N LEU A 38 -3.65 -13.89 -17.31
CA LEU A 38 -4.46 -13.39 -16.19
C LEU A 38 -4.77 -11.90 -16.35
N PHE A 39 -3.76 -11.10 -16.71
CA PHE A 39 -3.94 -9.67 -16.96
C PHE A 39 -4.95 -9.40 -18.09
N PHE A 40 -4.82 -10.08 -19.23
CA PHE A 40 -5.75 -9.94 -20.35
C PHE A 40 -7.17 -10.39 -20.00
N SER A 41 -7.34 -11.46 -19.22
CA SER A 41 -8.65 -11.87 -18.72
C SER A 41 -9.31 -10.79 -17.86
N CYS A 42 -8.53 -10.11 -17.01
CA CYS A 42 -9.03 -9.00 -16.18
C CYS A 42 -9.47 -7.79 -17.00
N VAL A 43 -8.65 -7.42 -17.99
CA VAL A 43 -8.98 -6.32 -18.92
C VAL A 43 -10.25 -6.66 -19.69
N LEU A 44 -10.36 -7.89 -20.21
CA LEU A 44 -11.54 -8.34 -20.95
C LEU A 44 -12.80 -8.25 -20.09
N VAL A 45 -12.78 -8.82 -18.89
CA VAL A 45 -13.93 -8.80 -17.98
C VAL A 45 -14.31 -7.38 -17.57
N SER A 46 -13.33 -6.50 -17.32
CA SER A 46 -13.58 -5.07 -17.04
C SER A 46 -14.22 -4.35 -18.22
N LEU A 47 -13.81 -4.67 -19.45
CA LEU A 47 -14.42 -4.14 -20.67
C LEU A 47 -15.86 -4.65 -20.84
N LEU A 48 -16.13 -5.93 -20.57
CA LEU A 48 -17.48 -6.49 -20.63
C LEU A 48 -18.41 -5.89 -19.56
N ALA A 49 -17.89 -5.60 -18.37
CA ALA A 49 -18.61 -4.85 -17.34
C ALA A 49 -18.93 -3.43 -17.83
N PHE A 50 -17.98 -2.75 -18.48
CA PHE A 50 -18.22 -1.42 -19.06
C PHE A 50 -19.25 -1.45 -20.19
N VAL A 51 -19.21 -2.46 -21.07
CA VAL A 51 -20.24 -2.65 -22.11
C VAL A 51 -21.61 -2.86 -21.48
N GLN A 52 -21.71 -3.63 -20.38
CA GLN A 52 -22.97 -3.81 -19.66
C GLN A 52 -23.58 -2.45 -19.29
N VAL A 53 -22.79 -1.54 -18.71
CA VAL A 53 -23.23 -0.16 -18.38
C VAL A 53 -23.83 0.56 -19.58
N LEU A 54 -23.21 0.43 -20.76
CA LEU A 54 -23.66 1.11 -21.97
C LEU A 54 -24.94 0.49 -22.55
N THR A 55 -25.12 -0.82 -22.38
CA THR A 55 -26.24 -1.58 -22.96
C THR A 55 -27.47 -1.67 -22.05
N GLU A 56 -27.32 -1.41 -20.75
CA GLU A 56 -28.41 -1.48 -19.77
C GLU A 56 -29.49 -0.42 -20.06
N LYS A 57 -30.61 -0.85 -20.65
CA LYS A 57 -31.73 0.05 -21.03
C LYS A 57 -32.65 0.37 -19.86
N ASN A 58 -32.77 -0.54 -18.89
CA ASN A 58 -33.54 -0.34 -17.67
C ASN A 58 -32.61 0.15 -16.57
N LYS A 59 -32.62 1.45 -16.30
CA LYS A 59 -31.77 2.09 -15.30
C LYS A 59 -32.29 1.84 -13.89
N ASP A 60 -32.25 0.59 -13.42
CA ASP A 60 -32.27 0.38 -11.98
C ASP A 60 -31.00 1.01 -11.42
N PHE A 61 -31.18 2.10 -10.69
CA PHE A 61 -30.10 2.94 -10.22
C PHE A 61 -29.15 2.18 -9.29
N THR A 62 -29.66 1.19 -8.56
CA THR A 62 -28.87 0.31 -7.69
C THR A 62 -27.91 -0.55 -8.50
N GLN A 63 -28.41 -1.18 -9.57
CA GLN A 63 -27.60 -2.00 -10.47
C GLN A 63 -26.56 -1.15 -11.20
N LEU A 64 -26.96 0.04 -11.69
CA LEU A 64 -26.05 0.97 -12.33
C LEU A 64 -24.90 1.40 -11.38
N THR A 65 -25.23 1.72 -10.13
CA THR A 65 -24.24 2.11 -9.10
C THR A 65 -23.25 0.98 -8.83
N GLN A 66 -23.72 -0.27 -8.74
CA GLN A 66 -22.87 -1.43 -8.56
C GLN A 66 -21.93 -1.62 -9.75
N VAL A 67 -22.45 -1.61 -10.99
CA VAL A 67 -21.61 -1.81 -12.18
C VAL A 67 -20.57 -0.69 -12.34
N LEU A 68 -20.93 0.57 -12.06
CA LEU A 68 -19.98 1.70 -12.08
C LEU A 68 -18.86 1.53 -11.04
N LEU A 69 -19.19 1.05 -9.84
CA LEU A 69 -18.21 0.76 -8.79
C LEU A 69 -17.23 -0.33 -9.26
N PHE A 70 -17.73 -1.43 -9.85
CA PHE A 70 -16.87 -2.48 -10.40
C PHE A 70 -16.00 -2.02 -11.57
N ALA A 71 -16.54 -1.19 -12.47
CA ALA A 71 -15.77 -0.66 -13.58
C ALA A 71 -14.62 0.24 -13.09
N ALA A 72 -14.89 1.11 -12.10
CA ALA A 72 -13.87 1.97 -11.50
C ALA A 72 -12.76 1.15 -10.79
N HIS A 73 -13.15 0.14 -10.00
CA HIS A 73 -12.20 -0.74 -9.32
C HIS A 73 -11.44 -1.65 -10.28
N GLY A 74 -12.09 -2.18 -11.31
CA GLY A 74 -11.47 -2.99 -12.36
C GLY A 74 -10.42 -2.20 -13.15
N LEU A 75 -10.75 -0.96 -13.53
CA LEU A 75 -9.81 -0.05 -14.19
C LEU A 75 -8.59 0.21 -13.29
N THR A 76 -8.83 0.50 -12.01
CA THR A 76 -7.76 0.79 -11.04
C THR A 76 -6.88 -0.43 -10.78
N GLY A 77 -7.48 -1.62 -10.65
CA GLY A 77 -6.77 -2.88 -10.59
C GLY A 77 -5.86 -3.06 -11.80
N CYS A 78 -6.37 -2.84 -13.02
CA CYS A 78 -5.56 -2.93 -14.24
C CYS A 78 -4.40 -1.91 -14.26
N LEU A 79 -4.63 -0.67 -13.83
CA LEU A 79 -3.60 0.37 -13.72
C LEU A 79 -2.51 0.01 -12.70
N LYS A 80 -2.89 -0.57 -11.56
CA LYS A 80 -1.94 -1.05 -10.55
C LYS A 80 -1.11 -2.22 -11.06
N LEU A 81 -1.77 -3.24 -11.60
CA LEU A 81 -1.11 -4.45 -12.10
C LEU A 81 -0.13 -4.10 -13.22
N SER A 82 -0.51 -3.23 -14.15
CA SER A 82 0.39 -2.73 -15.19
C SER A 82 1.57 -1.94 -14.62
N SER A 83 1.33 -1.06 -13.64
CA SER A 83 2.40 -0.33 -12.95
C SER A 83 3.41 -1.28 -12.30
N PHE A 84 2.93 -2.36 -11.66
CA PHE A 84 3.78 -3.38 -11.04
C PHE A 84 4.55 -4.22 -12.06
N LEU A 85 3.94 -4.56 -13.20
CA LEU A 85 4.61 -5.29 -14.27
C LEU A 85 5.71 -4.44 -14.93
N ILE A 86 5.46 -3.15 -15.14
CA ILE A 86 6.41 -2.20 -15.74
C ILE A 86 7.54 -1.86 -14.76
N MET A 87 7.21 -1.54 -13.51
CA MET A 87 8.17 -1.13 -12.48
C MET A 87 8.79 -2.30 -11.72
N GLY A 88 8.47 -3.55 -12.07
CA GLY A 88 8.88 -4.77 -11.35
C GLY A 88 10.37 -4.83 -10.96
N PRO A 89 11.34 -4.53 -11.85
CA PRO A 89 12.76 -4.52 -11.50
C PRO A 89 13.11 -3.49 -10.41
N ARG A 90 12.50 -2.29 -10.47
CA ARG A 90 12.72 -1.22 -9.49
C ARG A 90 12.07 -1.57 -8.14
N ILE A 91 10.86 -2.12 -8.16
CA ILE A 91 10.17 -2.60 -6.95
C ILE A 91 11.00 -3.68 -6.25
N LYS A 92 11.59 -4.61 -7.02
CA LYS A 92 12.49 -5.62 -6.46
C LYS A 92 13.73 -4.99 -5.82
N LYS A 93 14.30 -3.95 -6.44
CA LYS A 93 15.40 -3.17 -5.86
C LYS A 93 14.98 -2.52 -4.53
N CYS A 94 13.78 -1.95 -4.44
CA CYS A 94 13.24 -1.41 -3.19
C CYS A 94 13.12 -2.46 -2.09
N MET A 95 12.65 -3.67 -2.42
CA MET A 95 12.55 -4.78 -1.45
C MET A 95 13.92 -5.28 -0.98
N GLN A 96 14.95 -5.14 -1.80
CA GLN A 96 16.33 -5.51 -1.48
C GLN A 96 17.12 -4.37 -0.82
N PHE A 97 16.57 -3.16 -0.81
CA PHE A 97 17.29 -1.95 -0.39
C PHE A 97 17.79 -2.03 1.06
N PHE A 98 16.92 -2.49 1.97
CA PHE A 98 17.23 -2.58 3.40
C PHE A 98 18.08 -3.81 3.80
N GLN A 99 18.67 -4.52 2.83
CA GLN A 99 19.41 -5.77 3.08
C GLN A 99 20.90 -5.56 3.36
N LYS A 100 21.43 -4.36 3.11
CA LYS A 100 22.86 -4.04 3.27
C LYS A 100 23.06 -2.92 4.28
N ARG A 101 24.29 -2.81 4.80
CA ARG A 101 24.69 -1.63 5.60
C ARG A 101 24.41 -0.35 4.80
N PRO A 102 23.93 0.73 5.44
CA PRO A 102 23.89 0.99 6.89
C PRO A 102 22.65 0.47 7.65
N PHE A 103 21.78 -0.33 7.03
CA PHE A 103 20.46 -0.68 7.58
C PHE A 103 20.41 -1.91 8.51
N VAL A 104 21.57 -2.40 8.94
CA VAL A 104 21.67 -3.62 9.76
C VAL A 104 21.92 -3.22 11.21
N ALA A 105 21.08 -3.72 12.12
CA ALA A 105 21.22 -3.50 13.55
C ALA A 105 22.56 -4.04 14.11
N ILE A 106 23.14 -3.26 15.00
CA ILE A 106 24.40 -3.44 15.69
C ILE A 106 24.13 -3.70 17.17
N ASP A 107 23.26 -2.90 17.81
CA ASP A 107 22.89 -3.07 19.22
C ASP A 107 21.51 -3.75 19.41
N ASP A 108 21.16 -4.02 20.67
CA ASP A 108 19.94 -4.75 21.01
C ASP A 108 18.67 -3.90 20.87
N GLU A 109 18.75 -2.58 21.03
CA GLU A 109 17.60 -1.70 20.84
C GLU A 109 17.33 -1.47 19.35
N GLU A 110 18.37 -1.34 18.53
CA GLU A 110 18.31 -1.37 17.07
C GLU A 110 17.66 -2.66 16.56
N LYS A 111 18.04 -3.83 17.13
CA LYS A 111 17.38 -5.11 16.82
C LYS A 111 15.90 -5.07 17.19
N ARG A 112 15.56 -4.55 18.37
CA ARG A 112 14.18 -4.42 18.84
C ARG A 112 13.33 -3.56 17.89
N ILE A 113 13.86 -2.41 17.45
CA ILE A 113 13.20 -1.52 16.48
C ILE A 113 12.90 -2.28 15.17
N LEU A 114 13.86 -3.04 14.66
CA LEU A 114 13.68 -3.84 13.44
C LEU A 114 12.71 -5.01 13.64
N GLU A 115 12.78 -5.71 14.78
CA GLU A 115 11.85 -6.80 15.10
C GLU A 115 10.40 -6.30 15.19
N ASP A 116 10.17 -5.15 15.83
CA ASP A 116 8.87 -4.53 15.91
C ASP A 116 8.39 -4.07 14.53
N CYS A 117 9.32 -3.57 13.69
CA CYS A 117 9.03 -3.31 12.29
C CYS A 117 8.47 -4.56 11.59
N PHE A 118 9.14 -5.70 11.76
CA PHE A 118 8.76 -6.95 11.11
C PHE A 118 7.44 -7.52 11.64
N LYS A 119 7.18 -7.41 12.95
CA LYS A 119 5.91 -7.81 13.56
C LYS A 119 4.75 -7.01 12.98
N VAL A 120 4.90 -5.69 12.86
CA VAL A 120 3.86 -4.83 12.28
C VAL A 120 3.66 -5.16 10.80
N CYS A 121 4.73 -5.30 10.01
CA CYS A 121 4.62 -5.67 8.59
C CYS A 121 3.87 -7.00 8.39
N ARG A 122 4.17 -8.00 9.22
CA ARG A 122 3.50 -9.32 9.19
C ARG A 122 2.03 -9.20 9.60
N ARG A 123 1.75 -8.46 10.67
CA ARG A 123 0.38 -8.18 11.13
C ARG A 123 -0.43 -7.48 10.05
N ASN A 124 0.14 -6.50 9.35
CA ASN A 124 -0.53 -5.79 8.28
C ASN A 124 -0.96 -6.74 7.17
N VAL A 125 -0.05 -7.60 6.68
CA VAL A 125 -0.35 -8.55 5.60
C VAL A 125 -1.47 -9.50 6.02
N HIS A 126 -1.42 -10.05 7.24
CA HIS A 126 -2.46 -10.97 7.69
C HIS A 126 -3.79 -10.27 7.99
N ALA A 127 -3.79 -9.13 8.67
CA ALA A 127 -5.01 -8.41 9.00
C ALA A 127 -5.71 -7.89 7.74
N PHE A 128 -4.94 -7.26 6.85
CA PHE A 128 -5.44 -6.75 5.57
C PHE A 128 -5.86 -7.90 4.64
N GLY A 129 -5.06 -8.97 4.57
CA GLY A 129 -5.38 -10.19 3.83
C GLY A 129 -6.67 -10.86 4.30
N SER A 130 -6.82 -11.08 5.61
CA SER A 130 -8.04 -11.67 6.18
C SER A 130 -9.27 -10.79 5.93
N PHE A 131 -9.15 -9.47 6.07
CA PHE A 131 -10.22 -8.54 5.74
C PHE A 131 -10.64 -8.67 4.27
N MET A 132 -9.69 -8.70 3.34
CA MET A 132 -9.98 -8.86 1.92
C MET A 132 -10.60 -10.22 1.60
N VAL A 133 -10.16 -11.32 2.23
CA VAL A 133 -10.80 -12.64 2.07
C VAL A 133 -12.27 -12.59 2.50
N LEU A 134 -12.59 -11.93 3.62
CA LEU A 134 -13.98 -11.79 4.08
C LEU A 134 -14.84 -11.00 3.09
N VAL A 135 -14.30 -9.91 2.53
CA VAL A 135 -15.00 -9.13 1.49
C VAL A 135 -15.23 -9.98 0.24
N GLU A 136 -14.21 -10.70 -0.23
CA GLU A 136 -14.32 -11.56 -1.42
C GLU A 136 -15.31 -12.71 -1.23
N VAL A 137 -15.31 -13.36 -0.07
CA VAL A 137 -16.28 -14.41 0.25
C VAL A 137 -17.68 -13.81 0.34
N GLY A 138 -17.83 -12.67 1.02
CA GLY A 138 -19.10 -11.95 1.13
C GLY A 138 -19.65 -11.49 -0.22
N TRP A 139 -18.77 -11.26 -1.21
CA TRP A 139 -19.17 -10.85 -2.55
C TRP A 139 -19.48 -12.02 -3.48
N ASN A 140 -18.56 -12.98 -3.59
CA ASN A 140 -18.67 -14.07 -4.56
C ASN A 140 -19.67 -15.14 -4.10
N PHE A 141 -19.77 -15.43 -2.81
CA PHE A 141 -20.54 -16.57 -2.31
C PHE A 141 -22.07 -16.40 -2.36
N PRO A 142 -22.68 -15.25 -2.01
CA PRO A 142 -24.14 -15.13 -2.00
C PRO A 142 -24.83 -15.39 -3.36
N PRO A 143 -24.29 -14.94 -4.52
CA PRO A 143 -24.87 -15.24 -5.83
C PRO A 143 -25.05 -16.74 -6.14
N LEU A 144 -24.23 -17.64 -5.57
CA LEU A 144 -24.38 -19.10 -5.75
C LEU A 144 -25.70 -19.65 -5.21
N PHE A 145 -26.28 -18.99 -4.22
CA PHE A 145 -27.54 -19.39 -3.57
C PHE A 145 -28.75 -18.63 -4.10
N SER A 146 -28.54 -17.71 -5.06
CA SER A 146 -29.64 -16.98 -5.69
C SER A 146 -30.41 -17.89 -6.64
N GLU A 147 -31.74 -17.88 -6.55
CA GLU A 147 -32.61 -18.66 -7.44
C GLU A 147 -32.58 -18.15 -8.90
N GLU A 148 -32.10 -16.92 -9.11
CA GLU A 148 -32.08 -16.22 -10.40
C GLU A 148 -30.80 -16.46 -11.23
N TYR A 149 -29.94 -17.42 -10.86
CA TYR A 149 -28.66 -17.66 -11.56
C TYR A 149 -27.84 -16.37 -11.74
N ARG A 150 -27.70 -15.59 -10.65
CA ARG A 150 -26.92 -14.34 -10.66
C ARG A 150 -25.42 -14.63 -10.72
N LEU A 151 -24.69 -13.82 -11.47
CA LEU A 151 -23.23 -13.86 -11.54
C LEU A 151 -22.63 -12.99 -10.41
N PRO A 152 -21.37 -13.23 -9.97
CA PRO A 152 -20.70 -12.40 -8.98
C PRO A 152 -20.58 -10.93 -9.42
N MET A 153 -20.47 -10.72 -10.73
CA MET A 153 -20.45 -9.41 -11.33
C MET A 153 -21.32 -9.44 -12.58
N ASN A 154 -22.17 -8.43 -12.73
CA ASN A 154 -23.00 -8.25 -13.91
C ASN A 154 -22.10 -7.77 -15.07
N VAL A 155 -21.93 -8.65 -16.06
CA VAL A 155 -21.13 -8.39 -17.26
C VAL A 155 -21.96 -8.72 -18.49
N TRP A 156 -21.72 -7.98 -19.56
CA TRP A 156 -22.36 -8.28 -20.83
C TRP A 156 -21.76 -9.56 -21.42
N LEU A 157 -22.62 -10.50 -21.77
CA LEU A 157 -22.24 -11.77 -22.40
C LEU A 157 -22.94 -11.89 -23.76
N PRO A 158 -22.25 -12.37 -24.80
CA PRO A 158 -22.86 -12.59 -26.12
C PRO A 158 -23.79 -13.81 -26.17
N TYR A 159 -23.99 -14.50 -25.05
CA TYR A 159 -24.85 -15.67 -24.91
C TYR A 159 -25.57 -15.63 -23.55
N GLU A 160 -26.70 -16.32 -23.46
CA GLU A 160 -27.45 -16.46 -22.22
C GLU A 160 -26.80 -17.52 -21.31
N HIS A 161 -26.23 -17.10 -20.18
CA HIS A 161 -25.52 -17.98 -19.25
C HIS A 161 -26.45 -18.90 -18.45
N ALA A 162 -27.69 -18.47 -18.19
CA ALA A 162 -28.70 -19.23 -17.43
C ALA A 162 -29.34 -20.40 -18.22
N SER A 163 -29.06 -20.48 -19.52
CA SER A 163 -29.72 -21.43 -20.43
C SER A 163 -29.26 -22.89 -20.28
N SER A 164 -28.16 -23.18 -19.58
CA SER A 164 -27.83 -24.55 -19.12
C SER A 164 -26.96 -24.53 -17.87
N ARG A 165 -27.10 -25.52 -16.99
CA ARG A 165 -26.30 -25.62 -15.75
C ARG A 165 -24.79 -25.61 -16.02
N LEU A 166 -24.35 -26.31 -17.06
CA LEU A 166 -22.92 -26.35 -17.42
C LEU A 166 -22.41 -24.97 -17.85
N ARG A 167 -23.17 -24.22 -18.66
CA ARG A 167 -22.79 -22.86 -19.08
C ARG A 167 -22.78 -21.89 -17.91
N PHE A 168 -23.75 -22.00 -17.01
CA PHE A 168 -23.81 -21.19 -15.81
C PHE A 168 -22.57 -21.40 -14.93
N TYR A 169 -22.29 -22.64 -14.50
CA TYR A 169 -21.18 -22.90 -13.58
C TYR A 169 -19.81 -22.60 -14.20
N THR A 170 -19.61 -22.87 -15.49
CA THR A 170 -18.35 -22.53 -16.17
C THR A 170 -18.14 -21.03 -16.26
N THR A 171 -19.16 -20.26 -16.64
CA THR A 171 -19.12 -18.79 -16.70
C THR A 171 -18.93 -18.19 -15.30
N TYR A 172 -19.66 -18.72 -14.31
CA TYR A 172 -19.57 -18.31 -12.92
C TYR A 172 -18.15 -18.52 -12.38
N CYS A 173 -17.56 -19.71 -12.55
CA CYS A 173 -16.20 -19.99 -12.07
C CYS A 173 -15.16 -19.10 -12.72
N TYR A 174 -15.31 -18.80 -14.03
CA TYR A 174 -14.42 -17.88 -14.73
C TYR A 174 -14.52 -16.46 -14.17
N ILE A 175 -15.74 -15.91 -14.04
CA ILE A 175 -15.95 -14.55 -13.52
C ILE A 175 -15.51 -14.47 -12.06
N ALA A 176 -15.85 -15.45 -11.22
CA ALA A 176 -15.42 -15.49 -9.82
C ALA A 176 -13.88 -15.52 -9.71
N ALA A 177 -13.19 -16.31 -10.54
CA ALA A 177 -11.73 -16.34 -10.54
C ALA A 177 -11.12 -14.99 -10.93
N VAL A 178 -11.71 -14.30 -11.91
CA VAL A 178 -11.26 -12.95 -12.31
C VAL A 178 -11.58 -11.91 -11.24
N CYS A 179 -12.75 -11.98 -10.60
CA CYS A 179 -13.11 -11.12 -9.46
C CYS A 179 -12.14 -11.32 -8.29
N ILE A 180 -11.82 -12.56 -7.91
CA ILE A 180 -10.83 -12.86 -6.87
C ILE A 180 -9.46 -12.30 -7.26
N TYR A 181 -9.04 -12.44 -8.52
CA TYR A 181 -7.77 -11.89 -8.98
C TYR A 181 -7.74 -10.36 -8.92
N LEU A 182 -8.78 -9.70 -9.42
CA LEU A 182 -8.91 -8.24 -9.42
C LEU A 182 -9.05 -7.68 -8.01
N GLY A 183 -9.90 -8.26 -7.18
CA GLY A 183 -10.17 -7.81 -5.83
C GLY A 183 -9.03 -8.16 -4.88
N PHE A 184 -8.80 -9.45 -4.61
CA PHE A 184 -7.74 -9.87 -3.69
C PHE A 184 -6.34 -9.64 -4.25
N GLY A 185 -6.07 -10.05 -5.48
CA GLY A 185 -4.73 -9.98 -6.07
C GLY A 185 -4.20 -8.54 -6.19
N SER A 186 -5.04 -7.60 -6.66
CA SER A 186 -4.64 -6.19 -6.75
C SER A 186 -4.58 -5.53 -5.37
N SER A 187 -5.44 -5.91 -4.42
CA SER A 187 -5.45 -5.34 -3.07
C SER A 187 -4.26 -5.80 -2.22
N MET A 188 -3.73 -7.00 -2.45
CA MET A 188 -2.53 -7.45 -1.74
C MET A 188 -1.26 -6.66 -2.12
N LEU A 189 -1.36 -5.72 -3.07
CA LEU A 189 -0.30 -4.75 -3.35
C LEU A 189 -0.25 -3.63 -2.29
N GLU A 190 -1.36 -3.30 -1.62
CA GLU A 190 -1.37 -2.25 -0.59
C GLU A 190 -0.47 -2.59 0.60
N PRO A 191 -0.56 -3.79 1.23
CA PRO A 191 0.32 -4.14 2.35
C PRO A 191 1.79 -4.09 1.98
N LEU A 192 2.16 -4.46 0.74
CA LEU A 192 3.54 -4.34 0.28
C LEU A 192 4.00 -2.88 0.26
N ILE A 193 3.20 -1.99 -0.35
CA ILE A 193 3.51 -0.55 -0.44
C ILE A 193 3.61 0.05 0.97
N GLY A 194 2.63 -0.21 1.82
CA GLY A 194 2.63 0.26 3.21
C GLY A 194 3.80 -0.29 4.02
N ASN A 195 4.15 -1.57 3.85
CA ASN A 195 5.29 -2.16 4.54
C ASN A 195 6.62 -1.59 4.07
N LEU A 196 6.80 -1.33 2.77
CA LEU A 196 8.00 -0.66 2.25
C LEU A 196 8.15 0.76 2.81
N SER A 197 7.05 1.51 2.88
CA SER A 197 7.01 2.82 3.54
C SER A 197 7.36 2.70 5.03
N TYR A 198 6.79 1.71 5.72
CA TYR A 198 7.03 1.48 7.15
C TYR A 198 8.47 1.04 7.45
N HIS A 199 9.11 0.31 6.53
CA HIS A 199 10.55 0.03 6.63
C HIS A 199 11.37 1.33 6.58
N ALA A 200 11.05 2.26 5.67
CA ALA A 200 11.71 3.58 5.66
C ALA A 200 11.46 4.37 6.95
N THR A 201 10.23 4.35 7.45
CA THR A 201 9.86 4.91 8.77
C THR A 201 10.71 4.29 9.89
N SER A 202 10.89 2.97 9.91
CA SER A 202 11.72 2.27 10.90
C SER A 202 13.20 2.65 10.79
N GLN A 203 13.70 2.91 9.58
CA GLN A 203 15.06 3.42 9.40
C GLN A 203 15.24 4.84 9.93
N PHE A 204 14.22 5.69 9.87
CA PHE A 204 14.27 6.98 10.57
C PHE A 204 14.27 6.82 12.10
N LYS A 205 13.50 5.87 12.66
CA LYS A 205 13.54 5.54 14.10
C LYS A 205 14.95 5.11 14.52
N LEU A 206 15.56 4.24 13.71
CA LEU A 206 16.92 3.77 13.91
C LEU A 206 17.94 4.92 13.89
N LEU A 207 17.85 5.78 12.86
CA LEU A 207 18.69 6.95 12.73
C LEU A 207 18.53 7.91 13.92
N LYS A 208 17.30 8.15 14.39
CA LYS A 208 17.05 8.98 15.58
C LYS A 208 17.68 8.40 16.84
N HIS A 209 17.50 7.09 17.07
CA HIS A 209 18.12 6.39 18.20
C HIS A 209 19.64 6.57 18.17
N ASN A 210 20.26 6.33 17.02
CA ASN A 210 21.69 6.51 16.83
C ASN A 210 22.12 7.96 17.08
N LEU A 211 21.42 8.95 16.52
CA LEU A 211 21.78 10.35 16.71
C LEU A 211 21.69 10.81 18.17
N ILE A 212 20.71 10.33 18.93
CA ILE A 212 20.55 10.66 20.36
C ILE A 212 21.72 10.07 21.16
N ASN A 213 22.00 8.77 20.97
CA ASN A 213 22.90 8.04 21.85
C ASN A 213 24.37 8.07 21.42
N VAL A 214 24.69 8.44 20.17
CA VAL A 214 26.05 8.30 19.59
C VAL A 214 27.14 8.95 20.45
N VAL A 215 26.85 10.08 21.09
CA VAL A 215 27.83 10.81 21.90
C VAL A 215 28.04 10.10 23.23
N GLU A 216 26.97 9.77 23.96
CA GLU A 216 27.03 9.11 25.27
C GLU A 216 27.64 7.71 25.17
N ASP A 217 27.20 6.91 24.19
CA ASP A 217 27.71 5.57 23.91
C ASP A 217 29.23 5.51 23.78
N GLU A 218 29.80 6.43 22.99
CA GLU A 218 31.25 6.47 22.75
C GLU A 218 32.00 7.12 23.91
N THR A 219 31.32 7.90 24.75
CA THR A 219 31.87 8.45 25.99
C THR A 219 32.07 7.36 27.03
N GLU A 220 31.07 6.50 27.22
CA GLU A 220 31.12 5.40 28.18
C GLU A 220 32.09 4.28 27.75
N LYS A 221 32.15 3.96 26.45
CA LYS A 221 32.95 2.82 25.94
C LYS A 221 34.46 3.03 25.92
N LEU A 222 34.95 4.28 25.86
CA LEU A 222 36.36 4.58 25.56
C LEU A 222 37.15 5.29 26.66
N GLY A 223 36.50 5.78 27.71
CA GLY A 223 37.17 6.55 28.77
C GLY A 223 37.96 7.76 28.22
N ASN A 224 38.95 8.24 28.98
CA ASN A 224 39.69 9.49 28.71
C ASN A 224 40.62 9.48 27.48
N SER A 225 40.65 8.44 26.63
CA SER A 225 41.45 8.46 25.40
C SER A 225 40.77 9.34 24.33
N SER A 226 41.06 10.64 24.39
CA SER A 226 40.39 11.65 23.57
C SER A 226 40.51 11.40 22.06
N VAL A 227 41.69 11.01 21.57
CA VAL A 227 41.94 10.86 20.12
C VAL A 227 41.14 9.70 19.52
N VAL A 228 41.18 8.52 20.15
CA VAL A 228 40.47 7.32 19.65
C VAL A 228 38.95 7.52 19.71
N ARG A 229 38.45 8.21 20.75
CA ARG A 229 37.03 8.56 20.89
C ARG A 229 36.56 9.49 19.77
N HIS A 230 37.33 10.52 19.44
CA HIS A 230 36.97 11.46 18.37
C HIS A 230 36.89 10.78 17.00
N GLU A 231 37.81 9.88 16.69
CA GLU A 231 37.83 9.18 15.40
C GLU A 231 36.66 8.20 15.25
N LYS A 232 36.32 7.45 16.31
CA LYS A 232 35.15 6.56 16.32
C LYS A 232 33.82 7.31 16.25
N LEU A 233 33.70 8.40 17.02
CA LEU A 233 32.51 9.27 16.98
C LEU A 233 32.33 9.89 15.58
N PHE A 234 33.41 10.35 14.95
CA PHE A 234 33.39 10.80 13.57
C PHE A 234 32.90 9.70 12.60
N HIS A 235 33.40 8.47 12.76
CA HIS A 235 32.98 7.35 11.92
C HIS A 235 31.49 7.00 12.09
N ARG A 236 30.98 6.97 13.33
CA ARG A 236 29.56 6.70 13.61
C ARG A 236 28.65 7.81 13.09
N LEU A 237 29.00 9.08 13.29
CA LEU A 237 28.25 10.20 12.73
C LEU A 237 28.27 10.21 11.21
N LYS A 238 29.40 9.83 10.59
CA LYS A 238 29.48 9.63 9.14
C LYS A 238 28.51 8.54 8.67
N GLN A 239 28.38 7.44 9.41
CA GLN A 239 27.40 6.41 9.11
C GLN A 239 25.96 6.92 9.23
N CYS A 240 25.64 7.75 10.24
CA CYS A 240 24.33 8.37 10.37
C CYS A 240 24.00 9.28 9.18
N VAL A 241 24.97 10.10 8.72
CA VAL A 241 24.81 10.94 7.52
C VAL A 241 24.54 10.09 6.28
N LEU A 242 25.31 9.02 6.08
CA LEU A 242 25.13 8.11 4.94
C LEU A 242 23.79 7.39 5.01
N GLN A 243 23.38 6.92 6.20
CA GLN A 243 22.08 6.30 6.42
C GLN A 243 20.94 7.26 6.07
N HIS A 244 21.01 8.52 6.53
CA HIS A 244 20.03 9.54 6.18
C HIS A 244 19.93 9.72 4.66
N GLN A 245 21.06 9.86 3.96
CA GLN A 245 21.09 10.01 2.50
C GLN A 245 20.48 8.81 1.77
N GLU A 246 20.79 7.59 2.21
CA GLU A 246 20.25 6.38 1.61
C GLU A 246 18.73 6.24 1.87
N ILE A 247 18.23 6.66 3.04
CA ILE A 247 16.78 6.71 3.30
C ILE A 247 16.10 7.70 2.34
N LEU A 248 16.67 8.89 2.15
CA LEU A 248 16.13 9.88 1.21
C LEU A 248 16.10 9.34 -0.23
N TYR A 249 17.18 8.67 -0.66
CA TYR A 249 17.25 8.02 -1.97
C TYR A 249 16.19 6.92 -2.13
N PHE A 250 15.97 6.10 -1.10
CA PHE A 250 14.90 5.11 -1.12
C PHE A 250 13.52 5.74 -1.28
N ILE A 251 13.24 6.84 -0.57
CA ILE A 251 11.93 7.48 -0.61
C ILE A 251 11.65 8.04 -2.01
N ASP A 252 12.65 8.64 -2.68
CA ASP A 252 12.52 9.11 -4.06
C ASP A 252 12.23 7.94 -5.03
N GLU A 253 12.96 6.83 -4.90
CA GLU A 253 12.73 5.63 -5.72
C GLU A 253 11.36 4.98 -5.42
N PHE A 254 10.93 5.00 -4.15
CA PHE A 254 9.61 4.53 -3.72
C PHE A 254 8.49 5.37 -4.34
N GLU A 255 8.59 6.71 -4.29
CA GLU A 255 7.62 7.60 -4.91
C GLU A 255 7.58 7.39 -6.43
N HIS A 256 8.74 7.22 -7.08
CA HIS A 256 8.79 6.92 -8.51
C HIS A 256 8.05 5.62 -8.86
N CYS A 257 8.10 4.61 -7.99
CA CYS A 257 7.44 3.32 -8.22
C CYS A 257 5.94 3.37 -7.95
N PHE A 258 5.51 4.06 -6.89
CA PHE A 258 4.16 3.89 -6.33
C PHE A 258 3.29 5.15 -6.35
N SER A 259 3.83 6.34 -6.63
CA SER A 259 3.07 7.59 -6.57
C SER A 259 1.87 7.59 -7.53
N TRP A 260 2.05 7.12 -8.77
CA TRP A 260 0.95 7.00 -9.74
C TRP A 260 -0.09 5.95 -9.32
N SER A 261 0.36 4.81 -8.83
CA SER A 261 -0.51 3.75 -8.31
C SER A 261 -1.35 4.22 -7.13
N ALA A 262 -0.75 4.98 -6.21
CA ALA A 262 -1.44 5.56 -5.06
C ALA A 262 -2.48 6.62 -5.49
N PHE A 263 -2.18 7.41 -6.53
CA PHE A 263 -3.13 8.37 -7.10
C PHE A 263 -4.34 7.70 -7.72
N ALA A 264 -4.12 6.71 -8.59
CA ALA A 264 -5.20 5.94 -9.19
C ALA A 264 -6.08 5.30 -8.11
N GLN A 265 -5.47 4.76 -7.05
CA GLN A 265 -6.22 4.19 -5.93
C GLN A 265 -7.07 5.22 -5.18
N ILE A 266 -6.48 6.34 -4.76
CA ILE A 266 -7.23 7.35 -3.99
C ILE A 266 -8.36 7.95 -4.82
N ALA A 267 -8.15 8.15 -6.13
CA ALA A 267 -9.19 8.62 -7.03
C ALA A 267 -10.35 7.61 -7.11
N ALA A 268 -10.02 6.32 -7.30
CA ALA A 268 -11.01 5.25 -7.36
C ALA A 268 -11.79 5.07 -6.06
N ASP A 269 -11.10 5.10 -4.92
CA ASP A 269 -11.73 5.01 -3.60
C ASP A 269 -12.62 6.23 -3.34
N THR A 270 -12.18 7.43 -3.72
CA THR A 270 -13.03 8.63 -3.58
C THR A 270 -14.33 8.48 -4.37
N THR A 271 -14.24 8.09 -5.64
CA THR A 271 -15.41 7.86 -6.50
C THR A 271 -16.28 6.70 -5.98
N GLY A 272 -15.66 5.60 -5.55
CA GLY A 272 -16.34 4.45 -4.97
C GLY A 272 -17.11 4.82 -3.70
N LEU A 273 -16.52 5.64 -2.82
CA LEU A 273 -17.17 6.07 -1.58
C LEU A 273 -18.41 6.90 -1.87
N CYS A 274 -18.34 7.77 -2.89
CA CYS A 274 -19.49 8.54 -3.35
C CYS A 274 -20.63 7.62 -3.81
N PHE A 275 -20.30 6.63 -4.66
CA PHE A 275 -21.29 5.65 -5.14
C PHE A 275 -21.86 4.78 -4.02
N CYS A 276 -21.05 4.33 -3.07
CA CYS A 276 -21.52 3.59 -1.89
C CYS A 276 -22.52 4.42 -1.08
N CYS A 277 -22.23 5.69 -0.82
CA CYS A 277 -23.15 6.53 -0.07
C CYS A 277 -24.47 6.76 -0.81
N VAL A 278 -24.39 6.94 -2.13
CA VAL A 278 -25.56 7.07 -3.00
C VAL A 278 -26.41 5.79 -2.99
N GLY A 279 -25.78 4.62 -3.09
CA GLY A 279 -26.45 3.33 -2.95
C GLY A 279 -27.14 3.15 -1.60
N LEU A 280 -26.51 3.60 -0.51
CA LEU A 280 -27.09 3.54 0.84
C LEU A 280 -28.32 4.44 1.04
N ILE A 281 -28.46 5.52 0.26
CA ILE A 281 -29.66 6.37 0.30
C ILE A 281 -30.82 5.71 -0.44
N MET A 282 -30.53 5.03 -1.54
CA MET A 282 -31.54 4.53 -2.49
C MET A 282 -32.13 3.18 -2.07
N VAL A 283 -31.40 2.40 -1.27
CA VAL A 283 -31.79 1.07 -0.84
C VAL A 283 -32.42 1.09 0.55
N PRO A 284 -33.54 0.38 0.80
CA PRO A 284 -34.14 0.29 2.13
C PRO A 284 -33.21 -0.42 3.13
N PHE A 285 -33.18 0.07 4.36
CA PHE A 285 -32.43 -0.52 5.46
C PHE A 285 -33.37 -1.21 6.47
N PRO A 286 -33.08 -2.44 6.94
CA PRO A 286 -31.95 -3.30 6.58
C PRO A 286 -32.24 -4.20 5.37
N SER A 287 -31.26 -4.35 4.48
CA SER A 287 -31.29 -5.26 3.31
C SER A 287 -29.90 -5.83 3.02
N VAL A 288 -29.85 -6.89 2.21
CA VAL A 288 -28.57 -7.48 1.76
C VAL A 288 -27.76 -6.47 0.94
N GLU A 289 -28.40 -5.70 0.03
CA GLU A 289 -27.67 -4.69 -0.75
C GLU A 289 -27.14 -3.56 0.14
N SER A 290 -27.93 -3.07 1.11
CA SER A 290 -27.45 -2.03 2.04
C SER A 290 -26.26 -2.52 2.86
N THR A 291 -26.24 -3.79 3.25
CA THR A 291 -25.12 -4.39 3.99
C THR A 291 -23.86 -4.45 3.11
N MET A 292 -23.99 -4.83 1.84
CA MET A 292 -22.88 -4.82 0.88
C MET A 292 -22.31 -3.41 0.69
N PHE A 293 -23.16 -2.39 0.53
CA PHE A 293 -22.67 -1.01 0.43
C PHE A 293 -21.94 -0.53 1.69
N VAL A 294 -22.38 -0.91 2.89
CA VAL A 294 -21.65 -0.61 4.14
C VAL A 294 -20.27 -1.29 4.16
N ILE A 295 -20.20 -2.57 3.78
CA ILE A 295 -18.93 -3.32 3.70
C ILE A 295 -17.98 -2.67 2.68
N CYS A 296 -18.47 -2.34 1.49
CA CYS A 296 -17.66 -1.65 0.47
C CYS A 296 -17.20 -0.27 0.95
N TYR A 297 -18.07 0.51 1.59
CA TYR A 297 -17.75 1.83 2.12
C TYR A 297 -16.65 1.75 3.19
N THR A 298 -16.81 0.87 4.17
CA THR A 298 -15.81 0.67 5.23
C THR A 298 -14.48 0.13 4.69
N GLY A 299 -14.52 -0.77 3.70
CA GLY A 299 -13.32 -1.30 3.06
C GLY A 299 -12.52 -0.23 2.31
N GLN A 300 -13.20 0.65 1.56
CA GLN A 300 -12.54 1.75 0.84
C GLN A 300 -11.98 2.81 1.79
N ILE A 301 -12.68 3.14 2.88
CA ILE A 301 -12.12 3.99 3.94
C ILE A 301 -10.83 3.37 4.50
N PHE A 302 -10.87 2.06 4.79
CA PHE A 302 -9.72 1.36 5.32
C PHE A 302 -8.52 1.38 4.35
N GLN A 303 -8.75 1.20 3.04
CA GLN A 303 -7.72 1.33 2.00
C GLN A 303 -7.09 2.73 2.00
N VAL A 304 -7.90 3.79 1.92
CA VAL A 304 -7.41 5.19 1.93
C VAL A 304 -6.64 5.50 3.21
N LEU A 305 -7.19 5.07 4.36
CA LEU A 305 -6.56 5.24 5.66
C LEU A 305 -5.21 4.54 5.73
N PHE A 306 -5.09 3.34 5.14
CA PHE A 306 -3.84 2.57 5.12
C PHE A 306 -2.71 3.34 4.42
N TYR A 307 -2.96 3.91 3.23
CA TYR A 307 -1.99 4.76 2.52
C TYR A 307 -1.62 6.00 3.35
N CYS A 308 -2.63 6.70 3.88
CA CYS A 308 -2.43 7.93 4.62
C CYS A 308 -1.72 7.70 5.96
N HIS A 309 -1.94 6.57 6.61
CA HIS A 309 -1.31 6.19 7.88
C HIS A 309 0.21 6.04 7.72
N TYR A 310 0.66 5.23 6.76
CA TYR A 310 2.10 5.02 6.55
C TYR A 310 2.80 6.24 5.96
N GLY A 311 2.11 7.03 5.14
CA GLY A 311 2.61 8.34 4.70
C GLY A 311 2.79 9.34 5.83
N THR A 312 1.80 9.45 6.73
CA THR A 312 1.89 10.36 7.88
C THR A 312 2.96 9.91 8.86
N LEU A 313 3.07 8.62 9.14
CA LEU A 313 4.07 8.12 10.09
C LEU A 313 5.49 8.35 9.58
N LEU A 314 5.74 8.15 8.28
CA LEU A 314 7.03 8.49 7.68
C LEU A 314 7.36 9.98 7.82
N TYR A 315 6.38 10.85 7.57
CA TYR A 315 6.51 12.29 7.74
C TYR A 315 6.84 12.68 9.20
N GLU A 316 6.14 12.10 10.18
CA GLU A 316 6.36 12.35 11.61
C GLU A 316 7.76 11.92 12.05
N GLU A 317 8.21 10.73 11.63
CA GLU A 317 9.54 10.23 12.00
C GLU A 317 10.67 11.09 11.40
N ASN A 318 10.52 11.56 10.15
CA ASN A 318 11.46 12.50 9.54
C ASN A 318 11.53 13.83 10.30
N ASN A 319 10.38 14.42 10.63
CA ASN A 319 10.33 15.70 11.34
C ASN A 319 10.90 15.62 12.76
N GLY A 320 10.83 14.43 13.38
CA GLY A 320 11.44 14.16 14.68
C GLY A 320 12.97 14.13 14.68
N LEU A 321 13.65 14.11 13.53
CA LEU A 321 15.12 14.06 13.45
C LEU A 321 15.78 15.27 14.09
N ILE A 322 15.24 16.47 13.85
CA ILE A 322 15.79 17.71 14.41
C ILE A 322 15.77 17.65 15.93
N THR A 323 14.62 17.27 16.51
CA THR A 323 14.47 17.09 17.95
C THR A 323 15.41 16.02 18.50
N ALA A 324 15.58 14.90 17.80
CA ALA A 324 16.51 13.84 18.20
C ALA A 324 17.95 14.35 18.29
N ILE A 325 18.41 15.16 17.33
CA ILE A 325 19.75 15.75 17.38
C ILE A 325 19.85 16.77 18.52
N TYR A 326 18.81 17.58 18.76
CA TYR A 326 18.81 18.52 19.89
C TYR A 326 18.92 17.83 21.25
N MET A 327 18.33 16.63 21.40
CA MET A 327 18.40 15.82 22.62
C MET A 327 19.73 15.08 22.79
N SER A 328 20.58 15.02 21.76
CA SER A 328 21.91 14.45 21.87
C SER A 328 22.88 15.40 22.61
N SER A 329 23.98 14.87 23.14
CA SER A 329 25.06 15.68 23.75
C SER A 329 25.95 16.38 22.70
N TRP A 330 25.32 16.98 21.66
CA TRP A 330 26.01 17.63 20.55
C TRP A 330 26.80 18.87 20.95
N LEU A 331 26.50 19.47 22.12
CA LEU A 331 27.26 20.60 22.67
C LEU A 331 28.69 20.21 23.04
N ASP A 332 28.90 18.97 23.48
CA ASP A 332 30.21 18.43 23.84
C ASP A 332 31.02 17.96 22.64
N CYS A 333 30.43 18.02 21.44
CA CYS A 333 31.09 17.60 20.21
C CYS A 333 32.03 18.68 19.65
N ASP A 334 33.09 18.22 18.99
CA ASP A 334 33.98 19.06 18.20
C ASP A 334 33.27 19.81 17.06
N VAL A 335 33.86 20.93 16.62
CA VAL A 335 33.34 21.77 15.52
C VAL A 335 33.07 20.96 14.25
N ARG A 336 33.92 19.97 13.94
CA ARG A 336 33.75 19.10 12.77
C ARG A 336 32.46 18.26 12.85
N LEU A 337 32.15 17.71 14.03
CA LEU A 337 30.99 16.88 14.27
C LEU A 337 29.71 17.71 14.34
N LYS A 338 29.78 18.88 14.99
CA LYS A 338 28.71 19.88 14.99
C LYS A 338 28.28 20.26 13.58
N LYS A 339 29.25 20.49 12.68
CA LYS A 339 28.97 20.75 11.26
C LYS A 339 28.23 19.59 10.57
N MET A 340 28.57 18.33 10.87
CA MET A 340 27.87 17.17 10.29
C MET A 340 26.43 17.07 10.78
N LEU A 341 26.20 17.29 12.07
CA LEU A 341 24.86 17.31 12.67
C LEU A 341 24.00 18.45 12.10
N LEU A 342 24.59 19.64 11.93
CA LEU A 342 23.92 20.78 11.30
C LEU A 342 23.48 20.45 9.86
N VAL A 343 24.29 19.72 9.09
CA VAL A 343 23.88 19.30 7.74
C VAL A 343 22.64 18.40 7.79
N ILE A 344 22.57 17.46 8.74
CA ILE A 344 21.36 16.62 8.91
C ILE A 344 20.16 17.51 9.29
N MET A 345 20.32 18.38 10.29
CA MET A 345 19.27 19.30 10.74
C MET A 345 18.73 20.17 9.60
N GLU A 346 19.61 20.84 8.84
CA GLU A 346 19.21 21.71 7.73
C GLU A 346 18.48 20.92 6.63
N ARG A 347 18.89 19.68 6.35
CA ARG A 347 18.19 18.83 5.38
C ARG A 347 16.83 18.36 5.90
N SER A 348 16.71 18.06 7.19
CA SER A 348 15.45 17.63 7.82
C SER A 348 14.43 18.77 8.00
N LYS A 349 14.82 20.04 7.85
CA LYS A 349 13.88 21.17 7.82
C LYS A 349 12.92 21.12 6.62
N ALA A 350 13.34 20.49 5.52
CA ALA A 350 12.46 20.20 4.41
C ALA A 350 11.66 18.94 4.76
N PRO A 351 10.35 19.05 5.04
CA PRO A 351 9.54 17.87 5.37
C PRO A 351 9.45 16.93 4.17
N ILE A 352 9.42 15.63 4.47
CA ILE A 352 9.25 14.59 3.46
C ILE A 352 7.79 14.14 3.48
N PHE A 353 7.10 14.33 2.37
CA PHE A 353 5.75 13.83 2.17
C PHE A 353 5.78 12.77 1.09
N LEU A 354 5.15 11.62 1.35
CA LEU A 354 4.80 10.71 0.25
C LEU A 354 3.64 11.32 -0.52
N THR A 355 3.78 11.39 -1.85
CA THR A 355 2.78 11.98 -2.72
C THR A 355 2.09 10.93 -3.58
N ALA A 356 0.79 11.11 -3.79
CA ALA A 356 0.00 10.45 -4.80
C ALA A 356 -0.06 11.33 -6.06
N GLY A 357 0.53 10.84 -7.15
CA GLY A 357 0.56 11.49 -8.46
C GLY A 357 1.30 12.83 -8.48
N LYS A 358 2.12 13.12 -7.47
CA LYS A 358 2.70 14.44 -7.18
C LYS A 358 1.68 15.58 -6.98
N VAL A 359 0.40 15.25 -6.78
CA VAL A 359 -0.68 16.23 -6.59
C VAL A 359 -1.17 16.24 -5.14
N LEU A 360 -1.29 15.06 -4.53
CA LEU A 360 -1.86 14.89 -3.18
C LEU A 360 -0.81 14.36 -2.22
N ASN A 361 -0.70 14.95 -1.04
CA ASN A 361 0.13 14.39 0.03
C ASN A 361 -0.62 13.26 0.74
N LEU A 362 0.02 12.12 0.99
CA LEU A 362 -0.54 10.99 1.73
C LEU A 362 -0.53 11.27 3.23
N THR A 363 -1.52 12.03 3.69
CA THR A 363 -1.68 12.45 5.09
C THR A 363 -3.07 12.12 5.62
N TYR A 364 -3.23 12.05 6.95
CA TYR A 364 -4.57 11.95 7.55
C TYR A 364 -5.51 13.09 7.11
N GLY A 365 -4.98 14.27 6.83
CA GLY A 365 -5.74 15.39 6.27
C GLY A 365 -6.40 15.04 4.94
N THR A 366 -5.65 14.37 4.05
CA THR A 366 -6.18 13.90 2.75
C THR A 366 -7.24 12.82 2.94
N CYS A 367 -7.03 11.86 3.86
CA CYS A 367 -8.04 10.85 4.20
C CYS A 367 -9.35 11.51 4.67
N LEU A 368 -9.26 12.52 5.54
CA LEU A 368 -10.42 13.26 6.02
C LEU A 368 -11.10 14.05 4.89
N SER A 369 -10.33 14.66 3.99
CA SER A 369 -10.87 15.37 2.83
C SER A 369 -11.64 14.43 1.89
N VAL A 370 -11.14 13.20 1.67
CA VAL A 370 -11.82 12.18 0.85
C VAL A 370 -13.16 11.79 1.48
N VAL A 371 -13.19 11.48 2.78
CA VAL A 371 -14.43 11.13 3.49
C VAL A 371 -15.41 12.31 3.56
N LYS A 372 -14.91 13.53 3.72
CA LYS A 372 -15.76 14.73 3.68
C LYS A 372 -16.38 14.92 2.29
N ALA A 373 -15.59 14.76 1.23
CA ALA A 373 -16.07 14.91 -0.14
C ALA A 373 -17.19 13.91 -0.46
N SER A 374 -17.05 12.64 -0.06
CA SER A 374 -18.10 11.64 -0.26
C SER A 374 -19.39 12.00 0.51
N CYS A 375 -19.27 12.39 1.79
CA CYS A 375 -20.42 12.80 2.60
C CYS A 375 -21.07 14.10 2.11
N SER A 376 -20.32 15.08 1.61
CA SER A 376 -20.88 16.33 1.09
C SER A 376 -21.74 16.11 -0.14
N LEU A 377 -21.36 15.17 -1.02
CA LEU A 377 -22.18 14.80 -2.18
C LEU A 377 -23.52 14.20 -1.76
N VAL A 378 -23.55 13.38 -0.70
CA VAL A 378 -24.79 12.86 -0.09
C VAL A 378 -25.71 13.99 0.33
N SER A 379 -25.18 14.99 1.03
CA SER A 379 -25.97 16.13 1.51
C SER A 379 -26.60 16.90 0.35
N ILE A 380 -25.86 17.10 -0.75
CA ILE A 380 -26.37 17.76 -1.96
C ILE A 380 -27.46 16.91 -2.62
N ILE A 381 -27.22 15.61 -2.80
CA ILE A 381 -28.18 14.70 -3.44
C ILE A 381 -29.48 14.59 -2.64
N LYS A 382 -29.44 14.68 -1.31
CA LYS A 382 -30.65 14.71 -0.46
C LYS A 382 -31.45 16.00 -0.55
N GLN A 383 -30.85 17.09 -1.03
CA GLN A 383 -31.50 18.40 -1.17
C GLN A 383 -32.15 18.61 -2.53
N ILE A 384 -31.73 17.84 -3.54
CA ILE A 384 -32.33 17.77 -4.88
C ILE A 384 -33.47 16.76 -4.84
#